data_AF-A0A0Q4JFQ1-F1
#
_entry.id   AF-A0A0Q4JFQ1-F1
#
_cell.length_a   1.000
_cell.length_b   1.000
_cell.length_c   1.000
_cell.angle_alpha   90.00
_cell.angle_beta   90.00
_cell.angle_gamma   90.00
#
_symmetry.space_group_name_H-M   'P 1'
#
loop_
_entity.id
_entity.type
_entity.pdbx_description
1 polymer ?
#
loop_
_entity_poly.entity_id
_entity_poly.type
_entity_poly.pdbx_seq_one_letter_code
_entity_poly.pdbx_strand_id
1 'polypeptide(L)'
;MENTSAAPNFADAIRKVERADQHIREFAAIADRHFARHPWQVGMVPERRRGRYAFSVGERQLFPDRTFSLIIGDAVHNLRTALDYLLSACALARGGDITKTEFPFGPNRRHVVSLLARRVRPAGPLAERLVLAARPYTRGNRLLWSLAELDRRDKHRLVVPTGCLTNVAITSGVWNALEPEMSAGKLIDGRGTRIPVPPGYEEALMVEARFEPEIIFGRGSPVARAPCVPTLKAMSRAVLEVIDSFEEAHGAIRFARQRLKTKPNAARIKVTH
;
A
#
# COMPACT_ATOMS: atom_id res chain seq x y z
N MET A 1 17.26 -44.17 12.50
CA MET A 1 16.02 -43.69 13.14
C MET A 1 15.76 -42.31 12.61
N GLU A 2 14.93 -42.18 11.58
CA GLU A 2 14.52 -40.87 11.05
C GLU A 2 13.67 -40.19 12.10
N ASN A 3 14.21 -39.11 12.68
CA ASN A 3 13.47 -38.24 13.59
C ASN A 3 12.36 -37.59 12.75
N THR A 4 11.12 -38.06 12.90
CA THR A 4 9.95 -37.52 12.20
C THR A 4 9.74 -36.08 12.69
N SER A 5 10.36 -35.11 12.02
CA SER A 5 10.23 -33.70 12.37
C SER A 5 8.75 -33.31 12.29
N ALA A 6 8.18 -32.84 13.39
CA ALA A 6 6.81 -32.34 13.41
C ALA A 6 6.61 -31.27 12.33
N ALA A 7 5.44 -31.23 11.69
CA ALA A 7 5.14 -30.21 10.69
C ALA A 7 5.31 -28.81 11.30
N PRO A 8 5.96 -27.85 10.62
CA PRO A 8 6.12 -26.50 11.14
C PRO A 8 4.77 -25.83 11.42
N ASN A 9 4.69 -25.08 12.53
CA ASN A 9 3.52 -24.27 12.85
C ASN A 9 3.69 -22.84 12.35
N PHE A 10 2.86 -22.43 11.38
CA PHE A 10 2.91 -21.10 10.77
C PHE A 10 1.96 -20.06 11.39
N ALA A 11 1.29 -20.38 12.51
CA ALA A 11 0.32 -19.49 13.13
C ALA A 11 0.89 -18.10 13.49
N ASP A 12 2.14 -18.02 13.94
CA ASP A 12 2.75 -16.73 14.30
C ASP A 12 3.07 -15.86 13.07
N ALA A 13 3.45 -16.48 11.96
CA ALA A 13 3.58 -15.78 10.67
C ALA A 13 2.23 -15.19 10.25
N ILE A 14 1.14 -15.94 10.45
CA ILE A 14 -0.22 -15.46 10.17
C ILE A 14 -0.63 -14.31 11.09
N ARG A 15 -0.34 -14.39 12.39
CA ARG A 15 -0.60 -13.30 13.35
C ARG A 15 0.11 -12.00 12.96
N LYS A 16 1.32 -12.10 12.40
CA LYS A 16 2.02 -10.94 11.84
C LYS A 16 1.30 -10.34 10.64
N VAL A 17 0.79 -11.16 9.71
CA VAL A 17 -0.06 -10.68 8.62
C VAL A 17 -1.35 -10.04 9.13
N GLU A 18 -1.99 -10.65 10.14
CA GLU A 18 -3.21 -10.10 10.77
C GLU A 18 -2.99 -8.73 11.39
N ARG A 19 -1.84 -8.56 12.05
CA ARG A 19 -1.44 -7.27 12.61
C ARG A 19 -1.21 -6.23 11.52
N ALA A 20 -0.54 -6.60 10.43
CA ALA A 20 -0.40 -5.71 9.28
C ALA A 20 -1.75 -5.32 8.66
N ASP A 21 -2.66 -6.27 8.49
CA ASP A 21 -4.01 -6.02 7.98
C ASP A 21 -4.81 -5.08 8.91
N GLN A 22 -4.58 -5.15 10.22
CA GLN A 22 -5.17 -4.21 11.18
C GLN A 22 -4.67 -2.78 10.93
N HIS A 23 -3.36 -2.59 10.78
CA HIS A 23 -2.78 -1.28 10.45
C HIS A 23 -3.28 -0.75 9.09
N ILE A 24 -3.45 -1.62 8.09
CA ILE A 24 -4.01 -1.21 6.79
C ILE A 24 -5.47 -0.75 6.94
N ARG A 25 -6.29 -1.41 7.78
CA ARG A 25 -7.67 -0.98 8.05
C ARG A 25 -7.70 0.33 8.84
N GLU A 26 -6.83 0.48 9.83
CA GLU A 26 -6.67 1.72 10.60
C GLU A 26 -6.30 2.89 9.68
N PHE A 27 -5.31 2.70 8.80
CA PHE A 27 -4.92 3.66 7.79
C PHE A 27 -6.12 4.10 6.94
N ALA A 28 -6.87 3.14 6.40
CA ALA A 28 -8.04 3.43 5.57
C ALA A 28 -9.12 4.22 6.35
N ALA A 29 -9.42 3.81 7.58
CA ALA A 29 -10.42 4.48 8.41
C ALA A 29 -10.03 5.92 8.77
N ILE A 30 -8.74 6.19 9.01
CA ILE A 30 -8.24 7.55 9.27
C ILE A 30 -8.32 8.40 8.00
N ALA A 31 -7.96 7.84 6.84
CA ALA A 31 -8.09 8.51 5.55
C ALA A 31 -9.54 8.88 5.25
N ASP A 32 -10.46 7.92 5.40
CA ASP A 32 -11.90 8.13 5.18
C ASP A 32 -12.44 9.22 6.10
N ARG A 33 -12.09 9.20 7.39
CA ARG A 33 -12.49 10.24 8.36
C ARG A 33 -11.95 11.62 8.00
N HIS A 34 -10.73 11.71 7.49
CA HIS A 34 -10.13 12.97 7.07
C HIS A 34 -10.87 13.55 5.86
N PHE A 35 -11.12 12.75 4.82
CA PHE A 35 -11.76 13.20 3.60
C PHE A 35 -13.27 13.42 3.74
N ALA A 36 -13.95 12.71 4.65
CA ALA A 36 -15.36 12.95 4.99
C ALA A 36 -15.63 14.34 5.59
N ARG A 37 -14.59 15.07 6.04
CA ARG A 37 -14.71 16.46 6.49
C ARG A 37 -14.67 17.48 5.36
N HIS A 38 -14.58 17.02 4.10
CA HIS A 38 -14.41 17.85 2.92
C HIS A 38 -13.30 18.90 3.10
N PRO A 39 -12.02 18.48 3.23
CA PRO A 39 -10.90 19.38 3.53
C PRO A 39 -10.54 20.32 2.37
N TRP A 40 -11.34 20.40 1.29
CA TRP A 40 -11.07 21.22 0.11
C TRP A 40 -11.81 22.56 0.14
N GLN A 41 -11.33 23.50 -0.66
CA GLN A 41 -11.97 24.77 -0.97
C GLN A 41 -11.93 25.02 -2.46
N VAL A 42 -13.04 25.53 -3.00
CA VAL A 42 -13.18 25.94 -4.41
C VAL A 42 -13.73 27.36 -4.44
N GLY A 43 -13.18 28.20 -5.31
CA GLY A 43 -13.78 29.51 -5.61
C GLY A 43 -15.08 29.32 -6.39
N MET A 44 -16.14 30.05 -6.03
CA MET A 44 -17.45 29.91 -6.70
C MET A 44 -17.48 30.48 -8.13
N VAL A 45 -16.55 31.39 -8.45
CA VAL A 45 -16.47 32.09 -9.74
C VAL A 45 -15.05 31.92 -10.31
N PRO A 46 -14.90 31.79 -11.64
CA PRO A 46 -13.60 31.75 -12.29
C PRO A 46 -12.82 33.06 -12.07
N GLU A 47 -11.52 32.93 -11.76
CA GLU A 47 -10.63 34.06 -11.60
C GLU A 47 -9.72 34.23 -12.82
N ARG A 48 -9.58 35.47 -13.29
CA ARG A 48 -8.63 35.78 -14.38
C ARG A 48 -7.21 35.91 -13.84
N ARG A 49 -6.27 35.11 -14.32
CA ARG A 49 -4.84 35.35 -14.09
C ARG A 49 -3.99 34.96 -15.29
N ARG A 50 -3.10 35.86 -15.71
CA ARG A 50 -2.25 35.71 -16.91
C ARG A 50 -3.08 35.39 -18.17
N GLY A 51 -4.20 36.11 -18.34
CA GLY A 51 -5.05 36.00 -19.53
C GLY A 51 -5.94 34.76 -19.63
N ARG A 52 -6.00 33.91 -18.60
CA ARG A 52 -6.87 32.72 -18.57
C ARG A 52 -7.76 32.73 -17.33
N TYR A 53 -9.01 32.32 -17.51
CA TYR A 53 -9.97 32.11 -16.43
C TYR A 53 -9.89 30.66 -15.92
N ALA A 54 -10.02 30.49 -14.61
CA ALA A 54 -10.01 29.18 -13.98
C ALA A 54 -10.64 29.24 -12.58
N PHE A 55 -11.22 28.14 -12.12
CA PHE A 55 -11.56 27.95 -10.72
C PHE A 55 -10.29 27.72 -9.89
N SER A 56 -10.16 28.46 -8.80
CA SER A 56 -9.11 28.25 -7.79
C SER A 56 -9.54 27.11 -6.85
N VAL A 57 -8.72 26.07 -6.74
CA VAL A 57 -8.99 24.89 -5.89
C VAL A 57 -7.81 24.66 -4.96
N GLY A 58 -8.06 24.35 -3.68
CA GLY A 58 -7.02 24.03 -2.70
C GLY A 58 -7.53 23.18 -1.54
N GLU A 59 -6.65 22.87 -0.59
CA GLU A 59 -6.97 22.21 0.68
C GLU A 59 -6.95 23.25 1.83
N ARG A 60 -7.99 23.24 2.69
CA ARG A 60 -8.08 24.04 3.93
C ARG A 60 -7.31 23.41 5.07
N GLN A 61 -7.20 22.09 5.08
CA GLN A 61 -6.49 21.32 6.10
C GLN A 61 -5.40 20.51 5.44
N LEU A 62 -4.15 20.69 5.90
CA LEU A 62 -3.01 19.93 5.39
C LEU A 62 -3.20 18.43 5.67
N PHE A 63 -2.82 17.63 4.68
CA PHE A 63 -2.72 16.18 4.77
C PHE A 63 -1.83 15.74 5.97
N PRO A 64 -2.31 14.89 6.90
CA PRO A 64 -1.56 14.51 8.10
C PRO A 64 -0.51 13.41 7.80
N ASP A 65 0.46 13.73 6.95
CA ASP A 65 1.48 12.85 6.37
C ASP A 65 2.18 11.94 7.40
N ARG A 66 2.65 12.48 8.52
CA ARG A 66 3.44 11.71 9.49
C ARG A 66 2.69 10.55 10.15
N THR A 67 1.41 10.74 10.48
CA THR A 67 0.63 9.66 11.15
C THR A 67 0.41 8.50 10.17
N PHE A 68 0.10 8.82 8.92
CA PHE A 68 -0.04 7.84 7.86
C PHE A 68 1.26 7.07 7.61
N SER A 69 2.40 7.76 7.55
CA SER A 69 3.69 7.12 7.35
C SER A 69 4.04 6.11 8.45
N LEU A 70 3.74 6.41 9.73
CA LEU A 70 3.98 5.49 10.85
C LEU A 70 3.15 4.21 10.72
N ILE A 71 1.86 4.34 10.42
CA ILE A 71 0.96 3.18 10.25
C ILE A 71 1.42 2.31 9.07
N ILE A 72 1.87 2.94 7.97
CA ILE A 72 2.44 2.21 6.83
C ILE A 72 3.71 1.46 7.25
N GLY A 73 4.61 2.11 8.00
CA GLY A 73 5.83 1.50 8.53
C GLY A 73 5.52 0.23 9.33
N ASP A 74 4.59 0.33 10.28
CA ASP A 74 4.14 -0.81 11.09
C ASP A 74 3.52 -1.94 10.26
N ALA A 75 2.69 -1.60 9.26
CA ALA A 75 2.10 -2.59 8.37
C ALA A 75 3.19 -3.34 7.56
N VAL A 76 4.10 -2.58 6.94
CA VAL A 76 5.21 -3.09 6.14
C VAL A 76 6.15 -3.96 7.00
N HIS A 77 6.49 -3.49 8.20
CA HIS A 77 7.36 -4.21 9.12
C HIS A 77 6.76 -5.56 9.51
N ASN A 78 5.48 -5.58 9.90
CA ASN A 78 4.80 -6.82 10.26
C ASN A 78 4.70 -7.81 9.08
N LEU A 79 4.40 -7.33 7.86
CA LEU A 79 4.38 -8.18 6.66
C LEU A 79 5.75 -8.78 6.35
N ARG A 80 6.83 -7.99 6.47
CA ARG A 80 8.19 -8.49 6.27
C ARG A 80 8.51 -9.55 7.31
N THR A 81 8.29 -9.24 8.57
CA THR A 81 8.62 -10.12 9.69
C THR A 81 7.79 -11.41 9.67
N ALA A 82 6.57 -11.42 9.11
CA ALA A 82 5.82 -12.64 8.89
C ALA A 82 6.63 -13.70 8.11
N LEU A 83 7.42 -13.28 7.12
CA LEU A 83 8.27 -14.18 6.34
C LEU A 83 9.50 -14.68 7.13
N ASP A 84 9.99 -13.89 8.08
CA ASP A 84 11.07 -14.33 8.99
C ASP A 84 10.52 -15.38 9.99
N TYR A 85 9.31 -15.17 10.51
CA TYR A 85 8.62 -16.13 11.37
C TYR A 85 8.32 -17.43 10.62
N LEU A 86 7.98 -17.34 9.33
CA LEU A 86 7.78 -18.50 8.47
C LEU A 86 9.02 -19.41 8.42
N LEU A 87 10.21 -18.83 8.20
CA LEU A 87 11.46 -19.59 8.21
C LEU A 87 11.88 -20.04 9.61
N SER A 88 11.61 -19.22 10.63
CA SER A 88 11.89 -19.58 12.02
C SER A 88 11.10 -20.81 12.44
N ALA A 89 9.81 -20.90 12.07
CA ALA A 89 8.99 -22.08 12.31
C ALA A 89 9.56 -23.34 11.62
N CYS A 90 10.04 -23.21 10.38
CA CYS A 90 10.70 -24.31 9.67
C CYS A 90 11.99 -24.76 10.36
N ALA A 91 12.80 -23.81 10.86
CA ALA A 91 14.03 -24.11 11.59
C ALA A 91 13.73 -24.79 12.93
N LEU A 92 12.79 -24.28 13.72
CA LEU A 92 12.39 -24.85 15.02
C LEU A 92 11.87 -26.28 14.90
N ALA A 93 11.03 -26.56 13.89
CA ALA A 93 10.53 -27.91 13.61
C ALA A 93 11.65 -28.95 13.38
N ARG A 94 12.85 -28.47 13.04
CA ARG A 94 14.04 -29.27 12.77
C ARG A 94 15.10 -29.18 13.87
N GLY A 95 14.80 -28.49 14.99
CA GLY A 95 15.77 -28.21 16.06
C GLY A 95 16.90 -27.26 15.64
N GLY A 96 16.69 -26.45 14.61
CA GLY A 96 17.68 -25.50 14.09
C GLY A 96 17.71 -24.15 14.82
N ASP A 97 18.83 -23.43 14.67
CA ASP A 97 19.01 -22.09 15.22
C ASP A 97 18.19 -21.03 14.45
N ILE A 98 17.43 -20.21 15.18
CA ILE A 98 16.63 -19.11 14.63
C ILE A 98 17.35 -17.75 14.68
N THR A 99 18.45 -17.63 15.42
CA THR A 99 19.11 -16.34 15.71
C THR A 99 19.55 -15.59 14.45
N LYS A 100 19.95 -16.33 13.41
CA LYS A 100 20.35 -15.76 12.11
C LYS A 100 19.39 -16.13 10.97
N THR A 101 18.29 -16.79 11.29
CA THR A 101 17.28 -17.25 10.33
C THR A 101 16.41 -16.07 9.91
N GLU A 102 16.38 -15.79 8.61
CA GLU A 102 15.77 -14.57 8.07
C GLU A 102 15.37 -14.81 6.62
N PHE A 103 14.21 -14.30 6.21
CA PHE A 103 13.77 -14.42 4.82
C PHE A 103 14.65 -13.53 3.92
N PRO A 104 15.32 -14.11 2.91
CA PRO A 104 16.28 -13.36 2.11
C PRO A 104 15.58 -12.55 1.03
N PHE A 105 16.03 -11.31 0.85
CA PHE A 105 15.65 -10.43 -0.25
C PHE A 105 16.92 -9.94 -0.94
N GLY A 106 16.83 -9.58 -2.22
CA GLY A 106 18.00 -9.10 -2.94
C GLY A 106 17.72 -8.36 -4.23
N PRO A 107 18.72 -7.67 -4.80
CA PRO A 107 18.58 -7.01 -6.09
C PRO A 107 18.39 -8.01 -7.24
N ASN A 108 18.85 -9.25 -7.11
CA ASN A 108 18.74 -10.28 -8.14
C ASN A 108 18.77 -11.70 -7.53
N ARG A 109 18.49 -12.71 -8.36
CA ARG A 109 18.49 -14.13 -7.96
C ARG A 109 19.83 -14.59 -7.37
N ARG A 110 20.97 -14.16 -7.92
CA ARG A 110 22.31 -14.56 -7.44
C ARG A 110 22.53 -14.12 -5.99
N HIS A 111 22.12 -12.89 -5.65
CA HIS A 111 22.20 -12.40 -4.28
C HIS A 111 21.28 -13.18 -3.32
N VAL A 112 20.06 -13.53 -3.74
CA VAL A 112 19.17 -14.36 -2.91
C VAL A 112 19.79 -15.74 -2.67
N VAL A 113 20.34 -16.38 -3.72
CA VAL A 113 21.03 -17.67 -3.61
C VAL A 113 22.20 -17.60 -2.64
N SER A 114 23.03 -16.55 -2.68
CA SER A 114 24.17 -16.41 -1.77
C SER A 114 23.76 -16.27 -0.29
N LEU A 115 22.52 -15.84 -0.01
CA LEU A 115 22.01 -15.71 1.36
C LEU A 115 21.47 -17.03 1.94
N LEU A 116 21.09 -18.01 1.10
CA LEU A 116 20.43 -19.25 1.54
C LEU A 116 21.27 -20.02 2.56
N ALA A 117 22.55 -20.23 2.27
CA ALA A 117 23.45 -21.02 3.11
C ALA A 117 23.60 -20.46 4.54
N ARG A 118 23.43 -19.15 4.72
CA ARG A 118 23.56 -18.47 6.01
C ARG A 118 22.21 -18.24 6.71
N ARG A 119 21.16 -17.92 5.94
CA ARG A 119 19.89 -17.40 6.46
C ARG A 119 18.75 -18.41 6.43
N VAL A 120 18.83 -19.43 5.58
CA VAL A 120 17.74 -20.38 5.30
C VAL A 120 18.15 -21.82 5.59
N ARG A 121 19.45 -22.14 5.57
CA ARG A 121 19.97 -23.49 5.88
C ARG A 121 19.34 -24.14 7.14
N PRO A 122 19.12 -23.43 8.27
CA PRO A 122 18.46 -24.02 9.44
C PRO A 122 17.01 -24.49 9.16
N ALA A 123 16.29 -23.81 8.25
CA ALA A 123 14.94 -24.16 7.82
C ALA A 123 14.89 -25.34 6.82
N GLY A 124 16.04 -25.74 6.26
CA GLY A 124 16.20 -26.94 5.45
C GLY A 124 15.94 -26.78 3.95
N PRO A 125 16.24 -27.81 3.14
CA PRO A 125 16.25 -27.72 1.67
C PRO A 125 14.89 -27.42 1.03
N LEU A 126 13.79 -27.85 1.67
CA LEU A 126 12.45 -27.52 1.18
C LEU A 126 12.19 -26.00 1.29
N ALA A 127 12.52 -25.40 2.43
CA ALA A 127 12.41 -23.96 2.61
C ALA A 127 13.28 -23.18 1.61
N GLU A 128 14.51 -23.63 1.35
CA GLU A 128 15.38 -23.01 0.32
C GLU A 128 14.73 -23.01 -1.07
N ARG A 129 14.14 -24.14 -1.48
CA ARG A 129 13.43 -24.24 -2.77
C ARG A 129 12.22 -23.31 -2.82
N LEU A 130 11.44 -23.24 -1.75
CA LEU A 130 10.25 -22.38 -1.69
C LEU A 130 10.59 -20.89 -1.68
N VAL A 131 11.65 -20.49 -0.96
CA VAL A 131 12.20 -19.13 -1.02
C VAL A 131 12.62 -18.75 -2.45
N LEU A 132 13.30 -19.66 -3.15
CA LEU A 132 13.68 -19.41 -4.56
C LEU A 132 12.46 -19.32 -5.49
N ALA A 133 11.42 -20.12 -5.23
CA ALA A 133 10.15 -20.08 -5.96
C ALA A 133 9.37 -18.77 -5.72
N ALA A 134 9.45 -18.21 -4.51
CA ALA A 134 8.88 -16.90 -4.17
C ALA A 134 9.55 -15.73 -4.91
N ARG A 135 10.76 -15.94 -5.46
CA ARG A 135 11.54 -14.98 -6.26
C ARG A 135 11.67 -13.58 -5.60
N PRO A 136 12.16 -13.44 -4.35
CA PRO A 136 12.17 -12.18 -3.59
C PRO A 136 13.26 -11.18 -4.06
N TYR A 137 13.18 -10.77 -5.33
CA TYR A 137 14.13 -9.88 -5.98
C TYR A 137 13.48 -9.02 -7.06
N THR A 138 14.16 -7.93 -7.47
CA THR A 138 13.61 -6.88 -8.37
C THR A 138 12.90 -7.40 -9.63
N ARG A 139 13.57 -8.28 -10.40
CA ARG A 139 13.03 -8.93 -11.62
C ARG A 139 12.25 -10.23 -11.34
N GLY A 140 11.89 -10.45 -10.10
CA GLY A 140 11.13 -11.59 -9.60
C GLY A 140 9.75 -11.14 -9.15
N ASN A 141 9.42 -11.47 -7.91
CA ASN A 141 8.28 -10.92 -7.21
C ASN A 141 8.62 -9.49 -6.75
N ARG A 142 8.20 -8.52 -7.58
CA ARG A 142 8.44 -7.10 -7.33
C ARG A 142 7.76 -6.60 -6.04
N LEU A 143 6.59 -7.15 -5.68
CA LEU A 143 5.89 -6.76 -4.45
C LEU A 143 6.68 -7.16 -3.20
N LEU A 144 7.20 -8.38 -3.15
CA LEU A 144 8.05 -8.84 -2.04
C LEU A 144 9.36 -8.04 -1.95
N TRP A 145 9.99 -7.75 -3.09
CA TRP A 145 11.19 -6.91 -3.10
C TRP A 145 10.88 -5.48 -2.63
N SER A 146 9.79 -4.88 -3.11
CA SER A 146 9.37 -3.54 -2.69
C SER A 146 8.99 -3.48 -1.22
N LEU A 147 8.38 -4.53 -0.67
CA LEU A 147 8.08 -4.67 0.76
C LEU A 147 9.37 -4.59 1.59
N ALA A 148 10.39 -5.38 1.25
CA ALA A 148 11.66 -5.36 1.97
C ALA A 148 12.38 -4.02 1.85
N GLU A 149 12.32 -3.36 0.68
CA GLU A 149 12.88 -2.03 0.52
C GLU A 149 12.14 -0.96 1.33
N LEU A 150 10.83 -1.06 1.48
CA LEU A 150 10.05 -0.17 2.34
C LEU A 150 10.43 -0.36 3.81
N ASP A 151 10.49 -1.59 4.31
CA ASP A 151 10.88 -1.92 5.70
C ASP A 151 12.31 -1.42 5.99
N ARG A 152 13.25 -1.65 5.06
CA ARG A 152 14.62 -1.17 5.19
C ARG A 152 14.68 0.36 5.29
N ARG A 153 13.85 1.07 4.52
CA ARG A 153 13.82 2.54 4.54
C ARG A 153 13.19 3.06 5.82
N ASP A 154 12.10 2.48 6.27
CA ASP A 154 11.41 2.85 7.51
C ASP A 154 12.36 2.77 8.72
N LYS A 155 13.17 1.71 8.80
CA LYS A 155 14.21 1.53 9.83
C LYS A 155 15.27 2.64 9.86
N HIS A 156 15.58 3.27 8.73
CA HIS A 156 16.62 4.30 8.63
C HIS A 156 16.07 5.72 8.46
N ARG A 157 14.80 5.83 8.09
CA ARG A 157 14.06 7.07 7.84
C ARG A 157 12.64 6.82 8.32
N LEU A 158 12.34 7.38 9.48
CA LEU A 158 11.11 7.23 10.29
C LEU A 158 9.78 7.51 9.54
N VAL A 159 9.81 7.82 8.25
CA VAL A 159 8.68 8.28 7.45
C VAL A 159 8.78 7.67 6.06
N VAL A 160 7.93 6.69 5.77
CA VAL A 160 7.64 6.30 4.38
C VAL A 160 7.01 7.51 3.69
N PRO A 161 7.64 8.08 2.64
CA PRO A 161 7.10 9.28 2.00
C PRO A 161 5.70 9.02 1.47
N THR A 162 4.71 9.81 1.89
CA THR A 162 3.36 9.78 1.33
C THR A 162 2.98 11.12 0.73
N GLY A 163 1.95 11.11 -0.10
CA GLY A 163 1.36 12.30 -0.70
C GLY A 163 -0.11 12.06 -1.00
N CYS A 164 -0.82 13.11 -1.35
CA CYS A 164 -2.24 13.03 -1.70
C CYS A 164 -2.43 13.48 -3.15
N LEU A 165 -3.05 12.63 -3.96
CA LEU A 165 -3.50 12.99 -5.30
C LEU A 165 -5.03 13.07 -5.28
N THR A 166 -5.59 14.25 -5.54
CA THR A 166 -7.04 14.41 -5.63
C THR A 166 -7.44 14.74 -7.06
N ASN A 167 -8.26 13.90 -7.69
CA ASN A 167 -8.93 14.29 -8.93
C ASN A 167 -10.08 15.22 -8.57
N VAL A 168 -10.22 16.29 -9.34
CA VAL A 168 -11.24 17.31 -9.14
C VAL A 168 -12.05 17.43 -10.41
N ALA A 169 -13.38 17.36 -10.29
CA ALA A 169 -14.32 17.69 -11.36
C ALA A 169 -15.23 18.83 -10.88
N ILE A 170 -15.30 19.90 -11.66
CA ILE A 170 -16.14 21.06 -11.38
C ILE A 170 -17.19 21.14 -12.49
N THR A 171 -18.46 21.16 -12.10
CA THR A 171 -19.58 21.47 -13.00
C THR A 171 -19.92 22.94 -12.82
N SER A 172 -19.91 23.70 -13.91
CA SER A 172 -20.23 25.13 -13.93
C SER A 172 -21.26 25.45 -15.02
N GLY A 173 -22.14 26.43 -14.77
CA GLY A 173 -23.24 26.79 -15.67
C GLY A 173 -24.42 27.33 -14.87
N VAL A 174 -25.60 27.43 -15.48
CA VAL A 174 -26.87 27.87 -14.86
C VAL A 174 -27.02 29.38 -14.67
N TRP A 175 -25.95 30.13 -14.41
CA TRP A 175 -25.99 31.61 -14.50
C TRP A 175 -25.86 32.04 -15.97
N ASN A 176 -26.67 33.01 -16.42
CA ASN A 176 -26.74 33.51 -17.81
C ASN A 176 -27.20 32.50 -18.88
N ALA A 177 -28.05 31.51 -18.52
CA ALA A 177 -28.58 30.50 -19.46
C ALA A 177 -27.52 29.62 -20.16
N LEU A 178 -26.34 29.48 -19.53
CA LEU A 178 -25.32 28.52 -19.95
C LEU A 178 -25.71 27.10 -19.53
N GLU A 179 -25.61 26.16 -20.46
CA GLU A 179 -25.72 24.73 -20.17
C GLU A 179 -24.63 24.29 -19.16
N PRO A 180 -24.89 23.32 -18.28
CA PRO A 180 -23.87 22.81 -17.36
C PRO A 180 -22.69 22.16 -18.11
N GLU A 181 -21.48 22.61 -17.82
CA GLU A 181 -20.24 22.13 -18.43
C GLU A 181 -19.26 21.65 -17.35
N MET A 182 -18.58 20.52 -17.59
CA MET A 182 -17.64 19.92 -16.66
C MET A 182 -16.19 20.25 -17.03
N SER A 183 -15.43 20.77 -16.06
CA SER A 183 -13.99 20.95 -16.16
C SER A 183 -13.27 20.07 -15.12
N ALA A 184 -12.16 19.45 -15.50
CA ALA A 184 -11.43 18.51 -14.63
C ALA A 184 -9.96 18.90 -14.43
N GLY A 185 -9.38 18.46 -13.32
CA GLY A 185 -7.97 18.65 -13.02
C GLY A 185 -7.51 17.85 -11.81
N LYS A 186 -6.31 18.17 -11.31
CA LYS A 186 -5.66 17.42 -10.23
C LYS A 186 -5.03 18.35 -9.20
N LEU A 187 -5.21 18.00 -7.93
CA LEU A 187 -4.54 18.58 -6.78
C LEU A 187 -3.47 17.61 -6.28
N ILE A 188 -2.26 18.10 -5.98
CA ILE A 188 -1.14 17.29 -5.49
C ILE A 188 -0.65 17.88 -4.17
N ASP A 189 -0.71 17.09 -3.10
CA ASP A 189 -0.24 17.44 -1.76
C ASP A 189 -0.84 18.77 -1.24
N GLY A 190 -2.14 18.99 -1.48
CA GLY A 190 -2.83 20.23 -1.09
C GLY A 190 -2.35 21.52 -1.75
N ARG A 191 -1.34 21.46 -2.63
CA ARG A 191 -0.86 22.64 -3.37
C ARG A 191 -1.95 23.10 -4.32
N GLY A 192 -2.49 24.28 -4.05
CA GLY A 192 -3.57 24.87 -4.83
C GLY A 192 -3.36 24.71 -6.34
N THR A 193 -4.41 24.27 -7.01
CA THR A 193 -4.44 24.02 -8.44
C THR A 193 -5.48 24.91 -9.10
N ARG A 194 -5.50 24.88 -10.43
CA ARG A 194 -6.45 25.65 -11.23
C ARG A 194 -7.10 24.78 -12.26
N ILE A 195 -8.42 24.83 -12.24
CA ILE A 195 -9.25 24.09 -13.18
C ILE A 195 -9.68 25.09 -14.26
N PRO A 196 -9.13 24.99 -15.48
CA PRO A 196 -9.46 25.94 -16.55
C PRO A 196 -10.94 25.86 -16.88
N VAL A 197 -11.53 26.99 -17.24
CA VAL A 197 -12.91 27.04 -17.77
C VAL A 197 -12.90 27.17 -19.29
N PRO A 198 -13.90 26.63 -19.98
CA PRO A 198 -14.04 26.83 -21.43
C PRO A 198 -14.38 28.30 -21.76
N PRO A 199 -14.05 28.77 -22.98
CA PRO A 199 -14.49 30.09 -23.44
C PRO A 199 -16.02 30.22 -23.37
N GLY A 200 -16.51 31.37 -22.92
CA GLY A 200 -17.93 31.63 -22.67
C GLY A 200 -18.40 31.31 -21.25
N TYR A 201 -17.56 30.67 -20.43
CA TYR A 201 -17.86 30.33 -19.03
C TYR A 201 -17.08 31.19 -18.03
N GLU A 202 -16.53 32.33 -18.45
CA GLU A 202 -15.71 33.20 -17.62
C GLU A 202 -16.46 33.77 -16.40
N GLU A 203 -17.77 33.94 -16.53
CA GLU A 203 -18.69 34.40 -15.48
C GLU A 203 -19.59 33.27 -14.93
N ALA A 204 -19.36 32.02 -15.36
CA ALA A 204 -20.18 30.90 -14.94
C ALA A 204 -19.98 30.60 -13.45
N LEU A 205 -21.08 30.32 -12.74
CA LEU A 205 -21.01 29.87 -11.35
C LEU A 205 -20.67 28.39 -11.28
N MET A 206 -19.82 28.01 -10.32
CA MET A 206 -19.69 26.62 -9.91
C MET A 206 -21.02 26.14 -9.32
N VAL A 207 -21.57 25.07 -9.88
CA VAL A 207 -22.79 24.41 -9.41
C VAL A 207 -22.44 23.22 -8.53
N GLU A 208 -21.41 22.46 -8.91
CA GLU A 208 -21.00 21.25 -8.22
C GLU A 208 -19.48 21.08 -8.28
N ALA A 209 -18.88 20.55 -7.22
CA ALA A 209 -17.50 20.09 -7.22
C ALA A 209 -17.40 18.68 -6.63
N ARG A 210 -16.75 17.76 -7.35
CA ARG A 210 -16.46 16.39 -6.91
C ARG A 210 -14.97 16.22 -6.68
N PHE A 211 -14.64 15.55 -5.59
CA PHE A 211 -13.27 15.27 -5.16
C PHE A 211 -13.07 13.78 -4.96
N GLU A 212 -12.05 13.23 -5.61
CA GLU A 212 -11.66 11.83 -5.47
C GLU A 212 -10.21 11.77 -5.00
N PRO A 213 -9.96 11.80 -3.67
CA PRO A 213 -8.62 11.70 -3.12
C PRO A 213 -8.10 10.27 -3.12
N GLU A 214 -6.81 10.13 -3.38
CA GLU A 214 -6.05 8.90 -3.22
C GLU A 214 -4.73 9.22 -2.51
N ILE A 215 -4.47 8.52 -1.40
CA ILE A 215 -3.17 8.61 -0.72
C ILE A 215 -2.20 7.71 -1.47
N ILE A 216 -1.09 8.29 -1.92
CA ILE A 216 -0.09 7.62 -2.75
C ILE A 216 1.27 7.58 -2.06
N PHE A 217 2.07 6.58 -2.41
CA PHE A 217 3.48 6.56 -2.04
C PHE A 217 4.24 7.69 -2.76
N GLY A 218 5.08 8.42 -2.03
CA GLY A 218 5.88 9.51 -2.57
C GLY A 218 6.92 9.06 -3.60
N ARG A 219 7.44 10.01 -4.39
CA ARG A 219 8.36 9.75 -5.51
C ARG A 219 9.62 8.96 -5.13
N GLY A 220 10.04 9.04 -3.87
CA GLY A 220 11.19 8.31 -3.38
C GLY A 220 10.96 6.80 -3.28
N SER A 221 9.72 6.33 -3.08
CA SER A 221 9.33 4.93 -2.76
C SER A 221 9.64 3.91 -3.87
N PRO A 222 9.95 2.63 -3.57
CA PRO A 222 10.05 1.57 -4.58
C PRO A 222 8.73 1.32 -5.35
N VAL A 223 7.60 1.80 -4.80
CA VAL A 223 6.26 1.80 -5.38
C VAL A 223 5.75 3.23 -5.57
N ALA A 224 6.62 4.12 -6.04
CA ALA A 224 6.32 5.54 -6.25
C ALA A 224 5.00 5.76 -7.01
N ARG A 225 4.18 6.69 -6.48
CA ARG A 225 2.86 7.10 -6.97
C ARG A 225 1.78 6.01 -6.94
N ALA A 226 2.06 4.83 -6.41
CA ALA A 226 1.04 3.80 -6.27
C ALA A 226 0.08 4.16 -5.12
N PRO A 227 -1.23 3.88 -5.26
CA PRO A 227 -2.23 3.93 -4.20
C PRO A 227 -1.78 3.15 -2.94
N CYS A 228 -1.76 3.79 -1.77
CA CYS A 228 -1.23 3.19 -0.55
C CYS A 228 -2.04 1.95 -0.13
N VAL A 229 -3.37 2.07 0.00
CA VAL A 229 -4.22 0.97 0.48
C VAL A 229 -4.21 -0.24 -0.48
N PRO A 230 -4.45 -0.09 -1.79
CA PRO A 230 -4.39 -1.21 -2.72
C PRO A 230 -3.01 -1.89 -2.77
N THR A 231 -1.93 -1.11 -2.70
CA THR A 231 -0.57 -1.65 -2.74
C THR A 231 -0.22 -2.44 -1.48
N LEU A 232 -0.58 -1.94 -0.29
CA LEU A 232 -0.36 -2.66 0.97
C LEU A 232 -1.18 -3.96 1.02
N LYS A 233 -2.43 -3.93 0.53
CA LYS A 233 -3.24 -5.16 0.38
C LYS A 233 -2.61 -6.15 -0.59
N ALA A 234 -2.05 -5.67 -1.70
CA ALA A 234 -1.33 -6.52 -2.66
C ALA A 234 -0.06 -7.13 -2.04
N MET A 235 0.68 -6.39 -1.22
CA MET A 235 1.82 -6.91 -0.45
C MET A 235 1.39 -7.95 0.58
N SER A 236 0.32 -7.69 1.33
CA SER A 236 -0.26 -8.66 2.28
C SER A 236 -0.64 -9.96 1.58
N ARG A 237 -1.32 -9.87 0.43
CA ARG A 237 -1.65 -11.02 -0.41
C ARG A 237 -0.41 -11.77 -0.90
N ALA A 238 0.61 -11.06 -1.38
CA ALA A 238 1.85 -11.70 -1.84
C ALA A 238 2.57 -12.45 -0.71
N VAL A 239 2.56 -11.93 0.51
CA VAL A 239 3.09 -12.62 1.70
C VAL A 239 2.25 -13.86 2.02
N LEU A 240 0.91 -13.76 2.00
CA LEU A 240 0.02 -14.90 2.19
C LEU A 240 0.22 -15.98 1.13
N GLU A 241 0.46 -15.64 -0.14
CA GLU A 241 0.74 -16.61 -1.20
C GLU A 241 2.06 -17.36 -0.94
N VAL A 242 3.08 -16.70 -0.36
CA VAL A 242 4.30 -17.38 0.08
C VAL A 242 4.00 -18.31 1.25
N ILE A 243 3.28 -17.85 2.28
CA ILE A 243 2.92 -18.71 3.43
C ILE A 243 2.08 -19.91 2.96
N ASP A 244 1.12 -19.71 2.05
CA ASP A 244 0.29 -20.78 1.46
C ASP A 244 1.18 -21.82 0.77
N SER A 245 2.22 -21.40 0.03
CA SER A 245 3.13 -22.35 -0.61
C SER A 245 3.90 -23.24 0.39
N PHE A 246 4.25 -22.68 1.56
CA PHE A 246 4.90 -23.42 2.64
C PHE A 246 3.93 -24.34 3.37
N GLU A 247 2.73 -23.84 3.69
CA GLU A 247 1.67 -24.66 4.30
C GLU A 247 1.37 -25.89 3.43
N GLU A 248 1.35 -25.72 2.11
CA GLU A 248 1.05 -26.79 1.16
C GLU A 248 2.16 -27.84 1.14
N ALA A 249 3.40 -27.38 0.94
CA ALA A 249 4.55 -28.24 0.78
C ALA A 249 4.92 -29.00 2.06
N HIS A 250 4.58 -28.46 3.23
CA HIS A 250 4.80 -29.10 4.53
C HIS A 250 3.58 -29.90 5.03
N GLY A 251 2.44 -29.89 4.32
CA GLY A 251 1.21 -30.51 4.81
C GLY A 251 0.71 -29.89 6.12
N ALA A 252 1.00 -28.61 6.35
CA ALA A 252 0.61 -27.89 7.57
C ALA A 252 -0.83 -27.36 7.47
N ILE A 253 -1.34 -26.85 8.59
CA ILE A 253 -2.66 -26.19 8.63
C ILE A 253 -2.69 -25.03 7.63
N ARG A 254 -3.74 -24.98 6.80
CA ARG A 254 -3.87 -24.06 5.66
C ARG A 254 -4.44 -22.68 6.06
N PHE A 255 -3.84 -22.00 7.04
CA PHE A 255 -4.32 -20.70 7.52
C PHE A 255 -4.28 -19.62 6.43
N ALA A 256 -3.19 -19.55 5.65
CA ALA A 256 -3.05 -18.56 4.58
C ALA A 256 -4.06 -18.82 3.45
N ARG A 257 -4.29 -20.09 3.08
CA ARG A 257 -5.32 -20.48 2.09
C ARG A 257 -6.69 -19.93 2.45
N GLN A 258 -7.09 -20.08 3.72
CA GLN A 258 -8.39 -19.62 4.20
C GLN A 258 -8.53 -18.10 4.04
N ARG A 259 -7.49 -17.35 4.39
CA ARG A 259 -7.46 -15.88 4.25
C ARG A 259 -7.44 -15.41 2.79
N LEU A 260 -6.77 -16.14 1.90
CA LEU A 260 -6.78 -15.82 0.47
C LEU A 260 -8.16 -16.04 -0.19
N LYS A 261 -8.98 -16.95 0.35
CA LYS A 261 -10.34 -17.22 -0.13
C LYS A 261 -11.36 -16.20 0.34
N THR A 262 -11.15 -15.56 1.50
CA THR A 262 -12.04 -14.49 1.98
C THR A 262 -12.00 -13.32 1.00
N LYS A 263 -13.12 -13.05 0.31
CA LYS A 263 -13.24 -11.90 -0.59
C LYS A 263 -12.98 -10.62 0.19
N PRO A 264 -12.23 -9.65 -0.37
CA PRO A 264 -12.14 -8.33 0.25
C PRO A 264 -13.54 -7.76 0.34
N ASN A 265 -13.96 -7.39 1.54
CA ASN A 265 -15.24 -6.70 1.75
C ASN A 265 -15.18 -5.41 0.93
N ALA A 266 -15.96 -5.33 -0.14
CA ALA A 266 -15.97 -4.19 -1.04
C ALA A 266 -16.69 -3.04 -0.34
N ALA A 267 -15.97 -2.31 0.50
CA ALA A 267 -16.39 -0.97 0.91
C ALA A 267 -16.29 -0.08 -0.34
N ARG A 268 -17.36 -0.08 -1.16
CA ARG A 268 -17.60 0.96 -2.16
C ARG A 268 -17.85 2.23 -1.37
N ILE A 269 -16.87 3.11 -1.32
CA ILE A 269 -17.09 4.50 -0.92
C ILE A 269 -17.82 5.15 -2.09
N LYS A 270 -19.16 5.20 -2.00
CA LYS A 270 -19.92 6.23 -2.71
C LYS A 270 -19.93 7.44 -1.79
N VAL A 271 -19.09 8.43 -2.07
CA VAL A 271 -19.37 9.79 -1.60
C VAL A 271 -20.41 10.34 -2.59
N THR A 272 -21.68 10.21 -2.24
CA THR A 272 -22.77 10.91 -2.93
C THR A 272 -22.97 12.28 -2.30
N HIS A 273 -22.95 13.27 -3.19
CA HIS A 273 -23.31 14.71 -3.14
C HIS A 273 -23.74 15.30 -1.80
#